data_AF-A0A353Q669-F1
#
_entry.id   AF-A0A353Q669-F1
#
_cell.length_a   1.000
_cell.length_b   1.000
_cell.length_c   1.000
_cell.angle_alpha   90.00
_cell.angle_beta   90.00
_cell.angle_gamma   90.00
#
_symmetry.space_group_name_H-M   'P 1'
#
loop_
_entity.id
_entity.type
_entity.pdbx_description
1 polymer ?
#
loop_
_entity_poly.entity_id
_entity_poly.type
_entity_poly.pdbx_seq_one_letter_code
_entity_poly.pdbx_strand_id
1 'polypeptide(L)'
;MTTKNMQEFKKVTCLAILLCAFAAAAFSQKQSLIHEILKESVESKVDKAQDLIGFDDHKALLLKELELRFLLDVNKAEHCVLCHKSKRIAKLSQKREEKLQEILTREQYIKYDIWENERIKNVPLHL
;
A
#
# COMPACT_ATOMS: atom_id res chain seq x y z
N MET A 1 -4.53 54.00 1.58
CA MET A 1 -3.76 52.78 1.19
C MET A 1 -3.35 52.93 -0.26
N THR A 2 -2.05 53.08 -0.53
CA THR A 2 -1.48 53.41 -1.84
C THR A 2 -1.56 52.22 -2.82
N THR A 3 -1.86 52.50 -4.08
CA THR A 3 -1.98 51.54 -5.21
C THR A 3 -0.77 50.61 -5.37
N LYS A 4 0.41 51.06 -4.94
CA LYS A 4 1.67 50.29 -4.88
C LYS A 4 1.55 49.06 -3.96
N ASN A 5 0.95 49.18 -2.78
CA ASN A 5 0.78 48.08 -1.83
C ASN A 5 -0.23 47.03 -2.34
N MET A 6 -1.26 47.47 -3.06
CA MET A 6 -2.24 46.59 -3.71
C MET A 6 -1.60 45.73 -4.80
N GLN A 7 -0.65 46.30 -5.55
CA GLN A 7 0.04 45.62 -6.64
C GLN A 7 1.07 44.60 -6.12
N GLU A 8 1.80 44.93 -5.05
CA GLU A 8 2.72 43.99 -4.38
C GLU A 8 1.97 42.84 -3.71
N PHE A 9 0.82 43.09 -3.07
CA PHE A 9 -0.01 42.04 -2.48
C PHE A 9 -0.53 41.05 -3.55
N LYS A 10 -0.94 41.56 -4.74
CA LYS A 10 -1.33 40.71 -5.87
C LYS A 10 -0.20 39.82 -6.37
N LYS A 11 1.03 40.33 -6.46
CA LYS A 11 2.21 39.54 -6.87
C LYS A 11 2.52 38.45 -5.86
N VAL A 12 2.49 38.75 -4.56
CA VAL A 12 2.73 37.77 -3.49
C VAL A 12 1.65 36.67 -3.50
N THR A 13 0.38 37.04 -3.64
CA THR A 13 -0.71 36.06 -3.73
C THR A 13 -0.59 35.18 -4.98
N CYS A 14 -0.25 35.74 -6.14
CA CYS A 14 0.00 34.95 -7.35
C CYS A 14 1.18 33.98 -7.18
N LEU A 15 2.27 34.42 -6.55
CA LEU A 15 3.45 33.58 -6.29
C LEU A 15 3.11 32.44 -5.33
N ALA A 16 2.33 32.71 -4.29
CA ALA A 16 1.87 31.71 -3.33
C ALA A 16 0.97 30.66 -3.98
N ILE A 17 0.04 31.07 -4.85
CA ILE A 17 -0.82 30.14 -5.61
C ILE A 17 0.03 29.25 -6.52
N LEU A 18 1.01 29.83 -7.21
CA LEU A 18 1.92 29.07 -8.08
C LEU A 18 2.70 28.01 -7.28
N LEU A 19 3.29 28.41 -6.13
CA LEU A 19 4.01 27.51 -5.22
C LEU A 19 3.12 26.38 -4.70
N CYS A 20 1.88 26.68 -4.30
CA CYS A 20 0.91 25.68 -3.88
C CYS A 20 0.56 24.70 -5.02
N ALA A 21 0.38 25.19 -6.25
CA ALA A 21 0.09 24.36 -7.41
C ALA A 21 1.27 23.41 -7.74
N PHE A 22 2.50 23.91 -7.70
CA PHE A 22 3.69 23.07 -7.90
C PHE A 22 3.87 22.02 -6.79
N ALA A 23 3.64 22.40 -5.53
CA ALA A 23 3.69 21.46 -4.41
C ALA A 23 2.64 20.36 -4.53
N ALA A 24 1.41 20.71 -4.94
CA ALA A 24 0.34 19.74 -5.18
C ALA A 24 0.67 18.78 -6.34
N ALA A 25 1.21 19.29 -7.46
CA ALA A 25 1.62 18.47 -8.59
C ALA A 25 2.75 17.48 -8.22
N ALA A 26 3.78 17.96 -7.49
CA ALA A 26 4.88 17.11 -7.02
C ALA A 26 4.39 16.01 -6.06
N PHE A 27 3.45 16.34 -5.17
CA PHE A 27 2.83 15.36 -4.27
C PHE A 27 2.04 14.29 -5.04
N SER A 28 1.29 14.70 -6.07
CA SER A 28 0.54 13.77 -6.93
C SER A 28 1.47 12.82 -7.70
N GLN A 29 2.55 13.33 -8.30
CA GLN A 29 3.53 12.51 -9.00
C GLN A 29 4.19 11.48 -8.07
N LYS A 30 4.57 11.88 -6.85
CA LYS A 30 5.11 10.97 -5.84
C LYS A 30 4.12 9.86 -5.48
N GLN A 31 2.83 10.18 -5.34
CA GLN A 31 1.79 9.21 -5.02
C GLN A 31 1.59 8.19 -6.14
N SER A 32 1.65 8.63 -7.41
CA SER A 32 1.57 7.74 -8.58
C SER A 32 2.73 6.74 -8.62
N LEU A 33 3.95 7.21 -8.39
CA LEU A 33 5.14 6.36 -8.38
C LEU A 33 5.08 5.32 -7.25
N ILE A 34 4.69 5.73 -6.04
CA ILE A 34 4.51 4.80 -4.91
C ILE A 34 3.48 3.72 -5.28
N HIS A 35 2.37 4.10 -5.90
CA HIS A 35 1.34 3.15 -6.31
C HIS A 35 1.88 2.13 -7.31
N GLU A 36 2.64 2.56 -8.31
CA GLU A 36 3.22 1.68 -9.34
C GLU A 36 4.23 0.69 -8.76
N ILE A 37 5.15 1.15 -7.90
CA ILE A 37 6.12 0.28 -7.21
C ILE A 37 5.41 -0.77 -6.35
N LEU A 38 4.39 -0.35 -5.58
CA LEU A 38 3.64 -1.27 -4.74
C LEU A 38 2.86 -2.29 -5.59
N LYS A 39 2.31 -1.86 -6.73
CA LYS A 39 1.62 -2.74 -7.66
C LYS A 39 2.56 -3.81 -8.22
N GLU A 40 3.72 -3.42 -8.75
CA GLU A 40 4.70 -4.36 -9.30
C GLU A 40 5.20 -5.35 -8.23
N SER A 41 5.48 -4.85 -7.03
CA SER A 41 5.87 -5.70 -5.89
C SER A 41 4.81 -6.74 -5.54
N VAL A 42 3.54 -6.33 -5.52
CA VAL A 42 2.40 -7.22 -5.24
C VAL A 42 2.18 -8.22 -6.37
N GLU A 43 2.28 -7.80 -7.63
CA GLU A 43 2.18 -8.70 -8.77
C GLU A 43 3.26 -9.79 -8.68
N SER A 44 4.53 -9.40 -8.51
CA SER A 44 5.65 -10.33 -8.33
C SER A 44 5.45 -11.28 -7.14
N LYS A 45 4.95 -10.78 -6.02
CA LYS A 45 4.68 -11.58 -4.81
C LYS A 45 3.60 -12.63 -5.09
N VAL A 46 2.45 -12.20 -5.59
CA VAL A 46 1.30 -13.09 -5.79
C VAL A 46 1.56 -14.08 -6.91
N ASP A 47 2.25 -13.70 -7.97
CA ASP A 47 2.61 -14.61 -9.08
C ASP A 47 3.50 -15.75 -8.56
N LYS A 48 4.54 -15.43 -7.76
CA LYS A 48 5.38 -16.45 -7.11
C LYS A 48 4.56 -17.36 -6.19
N ALA A 49 3.65 -16.78 -5.41
CA ALA A 49 2.79 -17.55 -4.53
C ALA A 49 1.84 -18.46 -5.32
N GLN A 50 1.33 -17.98 -6.45
CA GLN A 50 0.45 -18.73 -7.34
C GLN A 50 1.17 -19.93 -7.93
N ASP A 51 2.39 -19.75 -8.44
CA ASP A 51 3.22 -20.83 -8.99
C ASP A 51 3.54 -21.90 -7.94
N LEU A 52 3.77 -21.50 -6.69
CA LEU A 52 4.13 -22.43 -5.60
C LEU A 52 2.93 -23.13 -4.97
N ILE A 53 1.80 -22.44 -4.81
CA ILE A 53 0.64 -22.92 -4.04
C ILE A 53 -0.43 -23.52 -4.96
N GLY A 54 -0.51 -23.06 -6.21
CA GLY A 54 -1.45 -23.56 -7.22
C GLY A 54 -2.89 -23.10 -7.00
N PHE A 55 -3.14 -21.82 -6.72
CA PHE A 55 -4.49 -21.24 -6.76
C PHE A 55 -4.83 -20.68 -8.16
N ASP A 56 -6.12 -20.59 -8.46
CA ASP A 56 -6.61 -20.12 -9.76
C ASP A 56 -6.38 -18.62 -9.99
N ASP A 57 -6.43 -18.20 -11.25
CA ASP A 57 -6.19 -16.81 -11.68
C ASP A 57 -7.17 -15.81 -11.05
N HIS A 58 -8.40 -16.25 -10.76
CA HIS A 58 -9.39 -15.40 -10.11
C HIS A 58 -8.98 -15.09 -8.67
N LYS A 59 -8.54 -16.09 -7.90
CA LYS A 59 -7.94 -15.88 -6.57
C LYS A 59 -6.68 -15.05 -6.63
N ALA A 60 -5.83 -15.26 -7.64
CA ALA A 60 -4.63 -14.45 -7.83
C ALA A 60 -4.97 -12.96 -8.03
N LEU A 61 -5.98 -12.66 -8.83
CA LEU A 61 -6.46 -11.28 -9.03
C LEU A 61 -6.98 -10.67 -7.73
N LEU A 62 -7.81 -11.40 -6.98
CA LEU A 62 -8.34 -10.95 -5.69
C LEU A 62 -7.22 -10.70 -4.66
N LEU A 63 -6.21 -11.57 -4.63
CA LEU A 63 -5.05 -11.41 -3.74
C LEU A 63 -4.22 -10.18 -4.12
N LYS A 64 -3.95 -9.96 -5.41
CA LYS A 64 -3.25 -8.75 -5.88
C LYS A 64 -3.98 -7.48 -5.45
N GLU A 65 -5.31 -7.46 -5.59
CA GLU A 65 -6.10 -6.30 -5.17
C GLU A 65 -6.09 -6.10 -3.64
N LEU A 66 -6.23 -7.18 -2.87
CA LEU A 66 -6.19 -7.15 -1.41
C LEU A 66 -4.85 -6.63 -0.89
N GLU A 67 -3.74 -7.17 -1.40
CA GLU A 67 -2.38 -6.84 -0.98
C GLU A 67 -1.99 -5.42 -1.36
N LEU A 68 -2.31 -4.99 -2.59
CA LEU A 68 -2.07 -3.61 -3.01
C LEU A 68 -2.82 -2.62 -2.14
N ARG A 69 -4.11 -2.89 -1.87
CA ARG A 69 -4.93 -2.06 -0.98
C ARG A 69 -4.35 -2.00 0.43
N PHE A 70 -3.92 -3.13 0.97
CA PHE A 70 -3.28 -3.20 2.28
C PHE A 70 -2.02 -2.33 2.35
N LEU A 71 -1.11 -2.45 1.37
CA LEU A 71 0.12 -1.66 1.33
C LEU A 71 -0.14 -0.16 1.20
N LEU A 72 -1.13 0.24 0.39
CA LEU A 72 -1.54 1.65 0.26
C LEU A 72 -2.12 2.19 1.58
N ASP A 73 -2.94 1.40 2.27
CA ASP A 73 -3.52 1.80 3.56
C ASP A 73 -2.48 1.86 4.68
N VAL A 74 -1.50 0.94 4.68
CA VAL A 74 -0.34 0.99 5.60
C VAL A 74 0.51 2.22 5.31
N ASN A 75 0.83 2.49 4.04
CA ASN A 75 1.58 3.69 3.66
C ASN A 75 0.86 4.97 4.12
N LYS A 76 -0.47 5.03 3.98
CA LYS A 76 -1.29 6.15 4.49
C LYS A 76 -1.27 6.24 6.02
N ALA A 77 -1.28 5.11 6.72
CA ALA A 77 -1.20 5.07 8.18
C ALA A 77 0.17 5.54 8.69
N GLU A 78 1.26 5.15 8.04
CA GLU A 78 2.63 5.54 8.37
C GLU A 78 2.86 7.05 8.24
N HIS A 79 2.27 7.67 7.21
CA HIS A 79 2.38 9.11 6.98
C HIS A 79 1.34 9.94 7.76
N CYS A 80 0.50 9.32 8.58
CA CYS A 80 -0.42 10.08 9.43
C CYS A 80 0.28 10.62 10.68
N VAL A 81 0.41 11.95 10.77
CA VAL A 81 1.11 12.65 11.87
C VAL A 81 0.36 12.60 13.20
N LEU A 82 -0.98 12.56 13.17
CA LEU A 82 -1.83 12.64 14.37
C LEU A 82 -2.57 11.32 14.70
N CYS A 83 -2.20 10.21 14.06
CA CYS A 83 -2.86 8.93 14.29
C CYS A 83 -2.06 8.05 15.26
N HIS A 84 -2.76 7.19 16.00
CA HIS A 84 -2.13 6.01 16.64
C HIS A 84 -1.72 5.00 15.56
N LYS A 85 -0.54 5.20 14.96
CA LYS A 85 -0.03 4.42 13.81
C LYS A 85 -0.06 2.91 14.07
N SER A 86 0.53 2.47 15.18
CA SER A 86 0.61 1.05 15.55
C SER A 86 -0.77 0.39 15.63
N LYS A 87 -1.72 1.02 16.33
CA LYS A 87 -3.10 0.54 16.47
C LYS A 87 -3.81 0.47 15.12
N ARG A 88 -3.55 1.43 14.23
CA ARG A 88 -4.16 1.47 12.90
C ARG A 88 -3.60 0.38 11.99
N ILE A 89 -2.29 0.18 12.00
CA ILE A 89 -1.62 -0.87 11.23
C ILE A 89 -2.07 -2.24 11.73
N ALA A 90 -2.14 -2.47 13.04
CA ALA A 90 -2.64 -3.73 13.60
C ALA A 90 -4.06 -4.09 13.12
N LYS A 91 -4.96 -3.09 13.05
CA LYS A 91 -6.31 -3.28 12.48
C LYS A 91 -6.29 -3.61 10.99
N LEU A 92 -5.40 -2.98 10.23
CA LEU A 92 -5.23 -3.27 8.80
C LEU A 92 -4.71 -4.69 8.58
N SER A 93 -3.73 -5.12 9.39
CA SER A 93 -3.20 -6.49 9.35
C SER A 93 -4.27 -7.51 9.68
N GLN A 94 -5.08 -7.28 10.72
CA GLN A 94 -6.20 -8.16 11.06
C GLN A 94 -7.23 -8.26 9.92
N LYS A 95 -7.61 -7.13 9.31
CA LYS A 95 -8.55 -7.12 8.20
C LYS A 95 -8.00 -7.84 6.97
N ARG A 96 -6.71 -7.66 6.67
CA ARG A 96 -6.02 -8.40 5.60
C ARG A 96 -6.10 -9.90 5.86
N GLU A 97 -5.81 -10.31 7.09
CA GLU A 97 -5.81 -11.70 7.52
C GLU A 97 -7.17 -12.37 7.35
N GLU A 98 -8.24 -11.70 7.81
CA GLU A 98 -9.62 -12.16 7.62
C GLU A 98 -9.95 -12.35 6.12
N LYS A 99 -9.54 -11.40 5.26
CA LYS A 99 -9.78 -11.49 3.82
C LYS A 99 -8.95 -12.55 3.11
N LEU A 100 -7.72 -12.82 3.56
CA LEU A 100 -6.93 -13.92 3.03
C LEU A 100 -7.65 -15.27 3.23
N GLN A 101 -8.21 -15.48 4.42
CA GLN A 101 -8.95 -16.70 4.76
C GLN A 101 -10.29 -16.83 4.03
N GLU A 102 -10.87 -15.72 3.56
CA GLU A 102 -12.05 -15.74 2.68
C GLU A 102 -11.70 -16.11 1.23
N ILE A 103 -10.55 -15.66 0.72
CA ILE A 103 -10.14 -15.87 -0.69
C ILE A 103 -9.54 -17.26 -0.90
N LEU A 104 -8.67 -17.68 0.03
CA LEU A 104 -7.92 -18.93 -0.05
C LEU A 104 -8.66 -20.05 0.67
N THR A 105 -8.56 -21.27 0.16
CA THR A 105 -8.96 -22.43 0.98
C THR A 105 -8.04 -22.54 2.19
N ARG A 106 -8.48 -23.23 3.24
CA ARG A 106 -7.66 -23.43 4.45
C ARG A 106 -6.26 -23.97 4.14
N GLU A 107 -6.15 -24.92 3.21
CA GLU A 107 -4.86 -25.48 2.81
C GLU A 107 -3.99 -24.45 2.07
N GLN A 108 -4.58 -23.73 1.10
CA GLN A 108 -3.87 -22.67 0.36
C GLN A 108 -3.40 -21.56 1.30
N TYR A 109 -4.24 -21.18 2.26
CA TYR A 109 -3.92 -20.20 3.29
C TYR A 109 -2.75 -20.64 4.17
N ILE A 110 -2.74 -21.89 4.64
CA ILE A 110 -1.60 -22.43 5.43
C ILE A 110 -0.31 -22.39 4.62
N LYS A 111 -0.36 -22.80 3.34
CA LYS A 111 0.81 -22.74 2.44
C LYS A 111 1.27 -21.29 2.22
N TYR A 112 0.33 -20.36 2.07
CA TYR A 112 0.60 -18.93 1.91
C TYR A 112 1.25 -18.33 3.15
N ASP A 113 0.73 -18.61 4.36
CA ASP A 113 1.32 -18.16 5.63
C ASP A 113 2.75 -18.67 5.82
N ILE A 114 2.99 -19.95 5.53
CA ILE A 114 4.32 -20.56 5.66
C ILE A 114 5.31 -19.90 4.69
N TRP A 115 4.90 -19.69 3.45
CA TRP A 115 5.72 -19.06 2.41
C TRP A 115 6.01 -17.60 2.71
N GLU A 116 4.99 -16.82 3.09
CA GLU A 116 5.13 -15.39 3.36
C GLU A 116 6.01 -15.11 4.59
N ASN A 117 5.85 -15.89 5.67
CA ASN A 117 6.56 -15.65 6.92
C ASN A 117 7.91 -16.38 7.01
N GLU A 118 8.42 -16.90 5.89
CA GLU A 118 9.66 -17.69 5.82
C GLU A 118 9.73 -18.76 6.94
N ARG A 119 8.59 -19.35 7.32
CA ARG A 119 8.48 -20.26 8.48
C ARG A 119 9.11 -21.64 8.24
N ILE A 120 9.92 -21.77 7.19
CA ILE A 120 10.96 -22.80 7.12
C ILE A 120 12.09 -22.37 8.06
N LYS A 121 11.85 -22.49 9.37
CA LYS A 121 12.93 -23.02 10.21
C LYS A 121 13.24 -24.39 9.62
N ASN A 122 14.52 -24.71 9.45
CA ASN A 122 15.02 -26.04 9.16
C ASN A 122 14.41 -27.08 10.13
N VAL A 123 13.22 -27.55 9.85
CA VAL A 123 12.55 -28.63 10.57
C VAL A 123 12.42 -29.75 9.56
N PRO A 124 13.16 -30.86 9.73
CA PRO A 124 13.02 -32.00 8.85
C PRO A 124 11.59 -32.52 9.00
N LEU A 125 10.85 -32.50 7.89
CA LEU A 125 9.58 -33.19 7.80
C LEU A 125 9.90 -34.70 7.82
N HIS A 126 9.87 -35.30 9.01
CA HIS A 126 9.71 -36.74 9.10
C HIS A 126 8.27 -37.05 8.71
N LEU A 127 8.16 -37.75 7.57
CA LEU A 127 6.96 -38.38 7.02
C LEU A 127 6.24 -39.24 8.08
#